data_AF-A0A0W0VXY4-F1
#
_entry.id   AF-A0A0W0VXY4-F1
#
_cell.length_a   1.000
_cell.length_b   1.000
_cell.length_c   1.000
_cell.angle_alpha   90.00
_cell.angle_beta   90.00
_cell.angle_gamma   90.00
#
_symmetry.space_group_name_H-M   'P 1'
#
loop_
_entity.id
_entity.type
_entity.pdbx_description
1 polymer ?
#
loop_
_entity_poly.entity_id
_entity_poly.type
_entity_poly.pdbx_seq_one_letter_code
_entity_poly.pdbx_strand_id
1 'polypeptide(L)'
;MILCLINLDQYREQLKEASTYLQDAALMEIPDDAIFVSYVKQHKPHGIRLLSKSSLETSLRQNDEARAIVESANSDNSGIKVALSLAEGLSPREQLYKEFLLSMIERGFNVAQIIEMERSVCANLLFQPGNFLAIMQSQQANSPLAVLIGFIFLLMLNGGYAFFSLGQFAMLMFRKQTAIVEENRQKLLQIDGSPLGYNQIICPYTRETLNVDFSPQAQEKVNDFIDVFIGLSILAGVADSSIDSFLASKPETYLPDVMQTLLNYLRRPEEFNFTEEQEQFLQKIGGEEASRQLRFHEKLNPAYKHLWIENETLEENVLNLLIDYSKRNWCIPAIGLFFTGHWNRHHHDIVNEAIETIEEGAMVMQVLEDLAEKAKLHPNFNSEGSLMRRLEFIRVKFDIQKEKDMRINPSLTSPAVNFVPQQPATDNAFNL
;
A
#
# COMPACT_ATOMS: atom_id res chain seq x y z
N MET A 1 -29.25 14.80 3.82
CA MET A 1 -28.08 14.00 3.44
C MET A 1 -27.76 13.09 4.63
N ILE A 2 -28.09 11.80 4.56
CA ILE A 2 -28.09 10.93 5.76
C ILE A 2 -26.69 10.69 6.35
N LEU A 3 -25.65 10.79 5.52
CA LEU A 3 -24.26 10.66 5.93
C LEU A 3 -23.84 11.70 6.98
N CYS A 4 -24.47 12.88 7.04
CA CYS A 4 -24.15 13.89 8.06
C CYS A 4 -24.57 13.48 9.48
N LEU A 5 -25.31 12.38 9.63
CA LEU A 5 -25.67 11.81 10.92
C LEU A 5 -24.64 10.77 11.39
N ILE A 6 -23.70 10.38 10.53
CA ILE A 6 -22.63 9.45 10.87
C ILE A 6 -21.49 10.21 11.54
N ASN A 7 -21.06 9.74 12.71
CA ASN A 7 -19.90 10.25 13.42
C ASN A 7 -18.82 9.15 13.52
N LEU A 8 -17.63 9.43 12.97
CA LEU A 8 -16.46 8.53 13.02
C LEU A 8 -15.25 9.17 13.74
N ASP A 9 -15.46 10.16 14.62
CA ASP A 9 -14.39 10.87 15.34
C ASP A 9 -13.42 9.92 16.06
N GLN A 10 -13.94 8.81 16.62
CA GLN A 10 -13.14 7.79 17.31
C GLN A 10 -12.18 7.01 16.39
N TYR A 11 -12.40 7.03 15.08
CA TYR A 11 -11.55 6.37 14.07
C TYR A 11 -10.54 7.32 13.43
N ARG A 12 -10.54 8.61 13.80
CA ARG A 12 -9.70 9.65 13.16
C ARG A 12 -8.22 9.29 13.10
N GLU A 13 -7.62 8.85 14.20
CA GLU A 13 -6.20 8.46 14.23
C GLU A 13 -5.93 7.19 13.41
N GLN A 14 -6.83 6.21 13.43
CA GLN A 14 -6.69 4.98 12.65
C GLN A 14 -6.78 5.26 11.15
N LEU A 15 -7.69 6.13 10.73
CA LEU A 15 -7.81 6.58 9.34
C LEU A 15 -6.56 7.37 8.90
N LYS A 16 -6.03 8.21 9.79
CA LYS A 16 -4.78 8.95 9.53
C LYS A 16 -3.60 7.99 9.35
N GLU A 17 -3.42 7.01 10.23
CA GLU A 17 -2.39 5.97 10.06
C GLU A 17 -2.60 5.17 8.77
N ALA A 18 -3.86 4.80 8.46
CA ALA A 18 -4.23 4.08 7.25
C ALA A 18 -3.90 4.87 5.97
N SER A 19 -3.96 6.21 5.98
CA SER A 19 -3.62 7.04 4.82
C SER A 19 -2.19 6.80 4.30
N THR A 20 -1.25 6.47 5.19
CA THR A 20 0.16 6.20 4.84
C THR A 20 0.32 4.97 3.93
N TYR A 21 -0.66 4.07 3.92
CA TYR A 21 -0.71 2.89 3.06
C TYR A 21 -1.26 3.21 1.66
N LEU A 22 -1.97 4.34 1.53
CA LEU A 22 -2.57 4.80 0.27
C LEU A 22 -1.74 5.87 -0.43
N GLN A 23 -0.71 6.38 0.25
CA GLN A 23 0.28 7.27 -0.33
C GLN A 23 1.33 6.50 -1.14
N ASP A 24 1.65 7.00 -2.34
CA ASP A 24 2.79 6.52 -3.10
C ASP A 24 4.09 6.85 -2.37
N ALA A 25 4.97 5.87 -2.18
CA ALA A 25 6.20 6.05 -1.40
C ALA A 25 7.23 6.99 -2.04
N ALA A 26 7.18 7.18 -3.36
CA ALA A 26 8.03 8.10 -4.09
C ALA A 26 7.45 9.52 -4.12
N LEU A 27 6.12 9.66 -4.23
CA LEU A 27 5.44 10.95 -4.33
C LEU A 27 5.02 11.52 -2.97
N MET A 28 4.87 10.68 -1.94
CA MET A 28 4.33 11.01 -0.61
C MET A 28 2.90 11.58 -0.66
N GLU A 29 2.14 11.22 -1.71
CA GLU A 29 0.79 11.72 -2.00
C GLU A 29 -0.09 10.55 -2.45
N ILE A 30 -1.42 10.71 -2.35
CA ILE A 30 -2.37 9.74 -2.90
C ILE A 30 -2.34 9.90 -4.44
N PRO A 31 -1.95 8.86 -5.20
CA PRO A 31 -1.75 9.02 -6.63
C PRO A 31 -3.07 9.06 -7.41
N ASP A 32 -3.13 9.90 -8.45
CA ASP A 32 -4.28 9.98 -9.35
C ASP A 32 -4.45 8.74 -10.25
N ASP A 33 -3.35 8.03 -10.49
CA ASP A 33 -3.26 6.81 -11.31
C ASP A 33 -2.93 5.59 -10.46
N ALA A 34 -3.53 5.51 -9.26
CA ALA A 34 -3.28 4.48 -8.28
C ALA A 34 -3.55 3.05 -8.80
N ILE A 35 -2.74 2.10 -8.35
CA ILE A 35 -2.99 0.66 -8.50
C ILE A 35 -2.70 -0.10 -7.21
N PHE A 36 -3.42 -1.20 -6.98
CA PHE A 36 -3.10 -2.14 -5.91
C PHE A 36 -1.81 -2.89 -6.23
N VAL A 37 -0.95 -3.02 -5.22
CA VAL A 37 0.26 -3.84 -5.30
C VAL A 37 0.25 -4.91 -4.22
N SER A 38 0.81 -6.08 -4.54
CA SER A 38 0.90 -7.21 -3.61
C SER A 38 2.36 -7.54 -3.31
N TYR A 39 2.64 -7.88 -2.06
CA TYR A 39 3.97 -8.33 -1.65
C TYR A 39 4.17 -9.81 -2.00
N VAL A 40 5.29 -10.15 -2.62
CA VAL A 40 5.60 -11.53 -3.06
C VAL A 40 5.80 -12.47 -1.88
N LYS A 41 6.41 -11.97 -0.79
CA LYS A 41 6.62 -12.71 0.46
C LYS A 41 5.93 -11.95 1.58
N GLN A 42 4.76 -12.44 1.98
CA GLN A 42 4.06 -11.91 3.15
C GLN A 42 4.72 -12.44 4.43
N HIS A 43 5.92 -11.94 4.75
CA HIS A 43 6.53 -12.22 6.05
C HIS A 43 5.77 -11.53 7.20
N LYS A 44 5.01 -10.48 6.87
CA LYS A 44 4.01 -9.85 7.74
C LYS A 44 2.76 -9.50 6.91
N PRO A 45 1.59 -9.35 7.54
CA PRO A 45 0.46 -8.70 6.90
C PRO A 45 0.80 -7.22 6.73
N HIS A 46 1.31 -6.84 5.56
CA HIS A 46 1.67 -5.44 5.25
C HIS A 46 0.44 -4.57 4.94
N GLY A 47 -0.76 -5.17 4.93
CA GLY A 47 -1.99 -4.50 4.54
C GLY A 47 -2.05 -4.22 3.04
N ILE A 48 -3.08 -3.49 2.65
CA ILE A 48 -3.28 -3.02 1.28
C ILE A 48 -2.29 -1.89 1.01
N ARG A 49 -1.69 -1.87 -0.18
CA ARG A 49 -0.83 -0.77 -0.61
C ARG A 49 -1.25 -0.27 -1.98
N LEU A 50 -1.27 1.05 -2.12
CA LEU A 50 -1.40 1.73 -3.40
C LEU A 50 -0.08 2.36 -3.81
N LEU A 51 0.21 2.29 -5.11
CA LEU A 51 1.30 3.01 -5.75
C LEU A 51 0.80 3.60 -7.08
N SER A 52 1.45 4.66 -7.54
CA SER A 52 1.21 5.26 -8.86
C SER A 52 1.63 4.28 -9.95
N LYS A 53 0.76 4.11 -10.94
CA LYS A 53 1.10 3.35 -12.15
C LYS A 53 2.35 3.92 -12.83
N SER A 54 2.46 5.24 -12.96
CA SER A 54 3.63 5.88 -13.57
C SER A 54 4.95 5.64 -12.81
N SER A 55 4.90 5.62 -11.47
CA SER A 55 6.05 5.27 -10.62
C SER A 55 6.49 3.82 -10.81
N LEU A 56 5.51 2.91 -10.93
CA LEU A 56 5.76 1.48 -11.15
C LEU A 56 6.34 1.21 -12.54
N GLU A 57 5.77 1.81 -13.59
CA GLU A 57 6.30 1.72 -14.96
C GLU A 57 7.73 2.26 -15.05
N THR A 58 8.02 3.38 -14.37
CA THR A 58 9.38 3.93 -14.30
C THR A 58 10.34 2.97 -13.62
N SER A 59 9.93 2.35 -12.51
CA SER A 59 10.74 1.38 -11.77
C SER A 59 11.00 0.11 -12.58
N LEU A 60 9.98 -0.40 -13.28
CA LEU A 60 10.13 -1.56 -14.17
C LEU A 60 11.06 -1.25 -15.34
N ARG A 61 10.93 -0.06 -15.97
CA ARG A 61 11.83 0.37 -17.03
C ARG A 61 13.28 0.46 -16.56
N GLN A 62 13.52 1.01 -15.36
CA GLN A 62 14.85 1.05 -14.76
C GLN A 62 15.41 -0.36 -14.51
N ASN A 63 14.58 -1.30 -14.08
CA ASN A 63 14.98 -2.70 -13.91
C ASN A 63 15.33 -3.35 -15.26
N ASP A 64 14.56 -3.08 -16.31
CA ASP A 64 14.84 -3.61 -17.65
C ASP A 64 16.12 -3.02 -18.25
N GLU A 65 16.38 -1.73 -18.07
CA GLU A 65 17.64 -1.08 -18.42
C GLU A 65 18.82 -1.73 -17.67
N ALA A 66 18.67 -1.96 -16.36
CA ALA A 66 19.69 -2.64 -15.56
C ALA A 66 19.94 -4.07 -16.04
N ARG A 67 18.90 -4.82 -16.41
CA ARG A 67 19.01 -6.18 -16.96
C ARG A 67 19.78 -6.17 -18.27
N ALA A 68 19.42 -5.27 -19.20
CA ALA A 68 20.10 -5.12 -20.48
C ALA A 68 21.60 -4.80 -20.31
N ILE A 69 21.95 -3.95 -19.33
CA ILE A 69 23.35 -3.66 -18.98
C ILE A 69 24.09 -4.93 -18.52
N VAL A 70 23.49 -5.69 -17.59
CA VAL A 70 24.11 -6.92 -17.04
C VAL A 70 24.24 -8.00 -18.12
N GLU A 71 23.22 -8.19 -18.96
CA GLU A 71 23.25 -9.14 -20.08
C GLU A 71 24.28 -8.75 -21.15
N SER A 72 24.35 -7.45 -21.49
CA SER A 72 25.37 -6.95 -22.41
C SER A 72 26.77 -7.12 -21.86
N ALA A 73 26.97 -7.01 -20.54
CA ALA A 73 28.27 -7.24 -19.92
C ALA A 73 28.64 -8.73 -19.86
N ASN A 74 27.67 -9.61 -19.60
CA ASN A 74 27.88 -11.07 -19.58
C ASN A 74 28.26 -11.62 -20.97
N SER A 75 27.82 -10.97 -22.05
CA SER A 75 28.17 -11.31 -23.43
C SER A 75 29.42 -10.56 -23.95
N ASP A 76 29.97 -9.63 -23.17
CA ASP A 76 31.13 -8.81 -23.55
C ASP A 76 32.46 -9.48 -23.18
N ASN A 77 33.10 -10.10 -24.18
CA ASN A 77 34.42 -10.71 -24.04
C ASN A 77 35.56 -9.69 -23.79
N SER A 78 35.33 -8.39 -23.99
CA SER A 78 36.35 -7.35 -23.78
C SER A 78 36.42 -6.85 -22.34
N GLY A 79 35.32 -6.93 -21.59
CA GLY A 79 35.20 -6.37 -20.25
C GLY A 79 35.16 -4.84 -20.19
N ILE A 80 35.06 -4.14 -21.33
CA ILE A 80 35.04 -2.67 -21.40
C ILE A 80 33.96 -2.09 -22.31
N LYS A 81 33.23 -2.91 -23.07
CA LYS A 81 32.29 -2.45 -24.10
C LYS A 81 31.15 -1.60 -23.54
N VAL A 82 30.57 -2.02 -22.41
CA VAL A 82 29.47 -1.31 -21.73
C VAL A 82 29.97 0.03 -21.17
N ALA A 83 31.14 0.05 -20.55
CA ALA A 83 31.71 1.31 -20.06
C ALA A 83 32.04 2.26 -21.20
N LEU A 84 32.53 1.75 -22.33
CA LEU A 84 32.81 2.55 -23.52
C LEU A 84 31.52 3.14 -24.12
N SER A 85 30.45 2.37 -24.24
CA SER A 85 29.19 2.87 -24.81
C SER A 85 28.59 3.99 -23.96
N LEU A 86 28.60 3.84 -22.63
CA LEU A 86 28.06 4.81 -21.67
C LEU A 86 29.01 5.97 -21.33
N ALA A 87 30.25 5.97 -21.81
CA ALA A 87 31.20 7.03 -21.52
C ALA A 87 30.83 8.36 -22.22
N GLU A 88 30.53 9.37 -21.43
CA GLU A 88 30.26 10.75 -21.86
C GLU A 88 31.33 11.72 -21.32
N GLY A 89 31.40 12.93 -21.91
CA GLY A 89 32.33 13.99 -21.44
C GLY A 89 33.81 13.67 -21.63
N LEU A 90 34.15 12.79 -22.56
CA LEU A 90 35.54 12.41 -22.85
C LEU A 90 36.31 13.56 -23.51
N SER A 91 37.60 13.69 -23.19
CA SER A 91 38.49 14.59 -23.94
C SER A 91 38.62 14.13 -25.41
N PRO A 92 39.00 15.02 -26.35
CA PRO A 92 39.17 14.64 -27.76
C PRO A 92 40.09 13.43 -27.98
N ARG A 93 41.10 13.28 -27.11
CA ARG A 93 42.03 12.16 -27.14
C ARG A 93 41.40 10.85 -26.64
N GLU A 94 40.63 10.91 -25.57
CA GLU A 94 39.90 9.75 -25.04
C GLU A 94 38.77 9.32 -25.98
N GLN A 95 38.19 10.25 -26.73
CA GLN A 95 37.22 9.96 -27.78
C GLN A 95 37.86 9.08 -28.88
N LEU A 96 39.10 9.40 -29.31
CA LEU A 96 39.84 8.53 -30.24
C LEU A 96 40.13 7.15 -29.64
N TYR A 97 40.43 7.06 -28.34
CA TYR A 97 40.57 5.76 -27.67
C TYR A 97 39.28 4.96 -27.68
N LYS A 98 38.15 5.60 -27.36
CA LYS A 98 36.83 4.98 -27.36
C LYS A 98 36.49 4.43 -28.74
N GLU A 99 36.63 5.23 -29.79
CA GLU A 99 36.34 4.83 -31.17
C GLU A 99 37.22 3.68 -31.65
N PHE A 100 38.52 3.75 -31.37
CA PHE A 100 39.45 2.67 -31.72
C PHE A 100 39.13 1.37 -30.99
N LEU A 101 38.95 1.43 -29.66
CA LEU A 101 38.67 0.25 -28.86
C LEU A 101 37.34 -0.39 -29.26
N LEU A 102 36.28 0.39 -29.47
CA LEU A 102 35.00 -0.13 -29.96
C LEU A 102 35.14 -0.83 -31.31
N SER A 103 35.86 -0.23 -32.28
CA SER A 103 36.07 -0.84 -33.59
C SER A 103 36.82 -2.18 -33.50
N MET A 104 37.81 -2.28 -32.61
CA MET A 104 38.55 -3.53 -32.40
C MET A 104 37.72 -4.59 -31.69
N ILE A 105 36.89 -4.19 -30.71
CA ILE A 105 35.98 -5.10 -30.00
C ILE A 105 34.90 -5.64 -30.94
N GLU A 106 34.34 -4.80 -31.82
CA GLU A 106 33.38 -5.22 -32.86
C GLU A 106 33.95 -6.27 -33.82
N ARG A 107 35.27 -6.23 -34.04
CA ARG A 107 36.01 -7.23 -34.83
C ARG A 107 36.34 -8.50 -34.03
N GLY A 108 35.89 -8.61 -32.78
CA GLY A 108 36.04 -9.79 -31.93
C GLY A 108 37.32 -9.83 -31.10
N PHE A 109 38.09 -8.74 -31.01
CA PHE A 109 39.30 -8.69 -30.20
C PHE A 109 39.00 -8.34 -28.74
N ASN A 110 39.64 -9.04 -27.81
CA ASN A 110 39.62 -8.65 -26.40
C ASN A 110 40.71 -7.61 -26.09
N VAL A 111 40.62 -6.97 -24.93
CA VAL A 111 41.55 -5.90 -24.53
C VAL A 111 43.01 -6.37 -24.48
N ALA A 112 43.26 -7.59 -23.98
CA ALA A 112 44.62 -8.11 -23.89
C ALA A 112 45.27 -8.25 -25.28
N GLN A 113 44.52 -8.77 -26.26
CA GLN A 113 44.96 -8.88 -27.65
C GLN A 113 45.23 -7.49 -28.26
N ILE A 114 44.37 -6.51 -28.00
CA ILE A 114 44.55 -5.14 -28.52
C ILE A 114 45.82 -4.50 -27.98
N ILE A 115 46.05 -4.61 -26.66
CA ILE A 115 47.25 -4.06 -26.01
C ILE A 115 48.53 -4.81 -26.46
N GLU A 116 48.45 -6.12 -26.70
CA GLU A 116 49.57 -6.88 -27.24
C GLU A 116 49.93 -6.45 -28.66
N MET A 117 48.92 -6.23 -29.53
CA MET A 117 49.13 -5.67 -30.86
C MET A 117 49.76 -4.28 -30.80
N GLU A 118 49.26 -3.40 -29.92
CA GLU A 118 49.82 -2.07 -29.67
C GLU A 118 51.31 -2.14 -29.31
N ARG A 119 51.65 -2.99 -28.33
CA ARG A 119 53.03 -3.19 -27.88
C ARG A 119 53.93 -3.69 -29.00
N SER A 120 53.46 -4.66 -29.79
CA SER A 120 54.21 -5.20 -30.92
C SER A 120 54.49 -4.14 -31.99
N VAL A 121 53.49 -3.34 -32.36
CA VAL A 121 53.68 -2.23 -33.32
C VAL A 121 54.64 -1.19 -32.76
N CYS A 122 54.45 -0.75 -31.50
CA CYS A 122 55.32 0.24 -30.88
C CYS A 122 56.77 -0.24 -30.78
N ALA A 123 57.00 -1.50 -30.41
CA ALA A 123 58.35 -2.09 -30.36
C ALA A 123 59.01 -2.07 -31.74
N ASN A 124 58.30 -2.48 -32.80
CA ASN A 124 58.82 -2.42 -34.16
C ASN A 124 59.17 -0.99 -34.59
N LEU A 125 58.36 0.00 -34.23
CA LEU A 125 58.64 1.40 -34.55
C LEU A 125 59.85 1.95 -33.80
N LEU A 126 60.04 1.55 -32.54
CA LEU A 126 61.19 1.98 -31.73
C LEU A 126 62.50 1.36 -32.20
N PHE A 127 62.50 0.06 -32.51
CA PHE A 127 63.73 -0.67 -32.87
C PHE A 127 64.05 -0.63 -34.37
N GLN A 128 63.06 -0.39 -35.24
CA GLN A 128 63.23 -0.37 -36.69
C GLN A 128 62.41 0.76 -37.35
N PRO A 129 62.70 2.04 -37.06
CA PRO A 129 61.88 3.18 -37.50
C PRO A 129 61.79 3.30 -39.04
N GLY A 130 62.80 2.85 -39.77
CA GLY A 130 62.81 2.86 -41.24
C GLY A 130 61.76 1.95 -41.90
N ASN A 131 61.17 1.01 -41.14
CA ASN A 131 60.19 0.06 -41.65
C ASN A 131 58.74 0.59 -41.57
N PHE A 132 58.49 1.76 -40.98
CA PHE A 132 57.13 2.27 -40.79
C PHE A 132 56.35 2.43 -42.11
N LEU A 133 56.97 3.05 -43.12
CA LEU A 133 56.37 3.22 -44.45
C LEU A 133 56.14 1.87 -45.15
N ALA A 134 57.06 0.93 -45.01
CA ALA A 134 56.93 -0.42 -45.58
C ALA A 134 55.79 -1.20 -44.92
N ILE A 135 55.65 -1.10 -43.58
CA ILE A 135 54.55 -1.71 -42.83
C ILE A 135 53.22 -1.06 -43.23
N MET A 136 53.15 0.28 -43.37
CA MET A 136 51.93 0.95 -43.83
C MET A 136 51.49 0.51 -45.23
N GLN A 137 52.45 0.35 -46.16
CA GLN A 137 52.18 -0.01 -47.55
C GLN A 137 51.85 -1.50 -47.72
N SER A 138 52.31 -2.37 -46.83
CA SER A 138 52.11 -3.82 -46.93
C SER A 138 50.80 -4.32 -46.34
N GLN A 139 50.02 -3.47 -45.66
CA GLN A 139 48.79 -3.89 -45.00
C GLN A 139 47.57 -3.70 -45.91
N GLN A 140 46.69 -4.71 -45.93
CA GLN A 140 45.36 -4.56 -46.49
C GLN A 140 44.60 -3.47 -45.72
N ALA A 141 43.88 -2.61 -46.42
CA ALA A 141 43.20 -1.43 -45.87
C ALA A 141 42.25 -1.73 -44.68
N ASN A 142 41.85 -3.00 -44.49
CA ASN A 142 40.95 -3.43 -43.43
C ASN A 142 41.59 -4.35 -42.38
N SER A 143 42.91 -4.59 -42.40
CA SER A 143 43.55 -5.43 -41.39
C SER A 143 43.49 -4.77 -39.99
N PRO A 144 43.35 -5.55 -38.89
CA PRO A 144 43.40 -5.01 -37.53
C PRO A 144 44.67 -4.19 -37.25
N LEU A 145 45.78 -4.60 -37.87
CA LEU A 145 47.06 -3.90 -37.78
C LEU A 145 47.04 -2.54 -38.50
N ALA A 146 46.40 -2.45 -39.67
CA ALA A 146 46.24 -1.18 -40.38
C ALA A 146 45.42 -0.17 -39.56
N VAL A 147 44.35 -0.64 -38.90
CA VAL A 147 43.52 0.20 -38.01
C VAL A 147 44.33 0.73 -36.84
N LEU A 148 45.09 -0.14 -36.17
CA LEU A 148 45.97 0.25 -35.06
C LEU A 148 47.04 1.26 -35.48
N ILE A 149 47.68 1.06 -36.64
CA ILE A 149 48.68 1.99 -37.17
C ILE A 149 48.05 3.35 -37.49
N GLY A 150 46.88 3.37 -38.14
CA GLY A 150 46.14 4.60 -38.44
C GLY A 150 45.76 5.36 -37.16
N PHE A 151 45.32 4.63 -36.13
CA PHE A 151 45.03 5.19 -34.81
C PHE A 151 46.28 5.80 -34.13
N ILE A 152 47.42 5.10 -34.14
CA ILE A 152 48.69 5.63 -33.61
C ILE A 152 49.09 6.90 -34.36
N PHE A 153 48.93 6.92 -35.69
CA PHE A 153 49.20 8.10 -36.51
C PHE A 153 48.29 9.28 -36.16
N LEU A 154 46.98 9.06 -36.00
CA LEU A 154 46.03 10.08 -35.57
C LEU A 154 46.39 10.67 -34.20
N LEU A 155 46.86 9.85 -33.27
CA LEU A 155 47.30 10.33 -31.96
C LEU A 155 48.61 11.12 -32.01
N MET A 156 49.54 10.76 -32.90
CA MET A 156 50.75 11.56 -33.12
C MET A 156 50.42 12.96 -33.64
N LEU A 157 49.43 13.08 -34.53
CA LEU A 157 48.95 14.38 -35.03
C LEU A 157 48.26 15.23 -33.94
N ASN A 158 47.66 14.59 -32.93
CA ASN A 158 46.92 15.24 -31.84
C ASN A 158 47.75 15.46 -30.57
N GLY A 159 49.02 15.86 -30.70
CA GLY A 159 49.88 16.22 -29.56
C GLY A 159 50.69 15.07 -28.97
N GLY A 160 50.93 14.00 -29.74
CA GLY A 160 51.91 12.95 -29.43
C GLY A 160 51.36 11.70 -28.74
N TYR A 161 51.98 10.54 -29.02
CA TYR A 161 51.64 9.24 -28.45
C TYR A 161 52.40 8.99 -27.14
N ALA A 162 51.70 8.86 -26.02
CA ALA A 162 52.31 8.36 -24.78
C ALA A 162 52.16 6.83 -24.78
N PHE A 163 53.27 6.10 -24.78
CA PHE A 163 53.35 4.63 -24.94
C PHE A 163 52.56 3.78 -23.91
N PHE A 164 51.83 4.40 -22.98
CA PHE A 164 51.06 3.72 -21.95
C PHE A 164 49.62 4.24 -21.78
N SER A 165 49.19 5.22 -22.58
CA SER A 165 47.90 5.89 -22.37
C SER A 165 46.70 5.06 -22.82
N LEU A 166 46.84 4.20 -23.83
CA LEU A 166 45.74 3.32 -24.27
C LEU A 166 45.47 2.23 -23.23
N GLY A 167 46.50 1.53 -22.75
CA GLY A 167 46.37 0.53 -21.70
C GLY A 167 45.81 1.09 -20.39
N GLN A 168 46.23 2.30 -20.00
CA GLN A 168 45.67 3.00 -18.83
C GLN A 168 44.18 3.34 -19.02
N PHE A 169 43.81 3.85 -20.20
CA PHE A 169 42.42 4.15 -20.53
C PHE A 169 41.56 2.88 -20.54
N ALA A 170 42.04 1.78 -21.14
CA ALA A 170 41.34 0.50 -21.14
C ALA A 170 41.15 -0.06 -19.73
N MET A 171 42.17 0.04 -18.86
CA MET A 171 42.06 -0.37 -17.46
C MET A 171 41.06 0.51 -16.68
N LEU A 172 41.00 1.81 -16.95
CA LEU A 172 40.00 2.71 -16.38
C LEU A 172 38.58 2.29 -16.82
N MET A 173 38.39 1.99 -18.10
CA MET A 173 37.09 1.51 -18.61
C MET A 173 36.70 0.17 -18.01
N PHE A 174 37.65 -0.75 -17.82
CA PHE A 174 37.40 -2.03 -17.15
C PHE A 174 36.87 -1.82 -15.73
N ARG A 175 37.52 -0.98 -14.93
CA ARG A 175 37.06 -0.64 -13.58
C ARG A 175 35.68 0.02 -13.59
N LYS A 176 35.43 0.95 -14.54
CA LYS A 176 34.11 1.57 -14.71
C LYS A 176 33.05 0.53 -15.05
N GLN A 177 33.34 -0.40 -15.96
CA GLN A 177 32.41 -1.46 -16.33
C GLN A 177 32.09 -2.35 -15.14
N THR A 178 33.10 -2.80 -14.38
CA THR A 178 32.87 -3.60 -13.17
C THR A 178 31.97 -2.87 -12.18
N ALA A 179 32.19 -1.57 -11.95
CA ALA A 179 31.36 -0.77 -11.06
C ALA A 179 29.91 -0.63 -11.58
N ILE A 180 29.74 -0.28 -12.87
CA ILE A 180 28.42 -0.13 -13.50
C ILE A 180 27.64 -1.45 -13.45
N VAL A 181 28.29 -2.57 -13.77
CA VAL A 181 27.66 -3.89 -13.79
C VAL A 181 27.29 -4.33 -12.39
N GLU A 182 28.17 -4.15 -11.41
CA GLU A 182 27.85 -4.54 -10.03
C GLU A 182 26.73 -3.67 -9.45
N GLU A 183 26.74 -2.36 -9.70
CA GLU A 183 25.66 -1.46 -9.28
C GLU A 183 24.31 -1.90 -9.85
N ASN A 184 24.24 -2.19 -11.16
CA ASN A 184 23.00 -2.65 -11.80
C ASN A 184 22.61 -4.06 -11.38
N ARG A 185 23.58 -4.94 -11.10
CA ARG A 185 23.31 -6.27 -10.54
C ARG A 185 22.67 -6.16 -9.17
N GLN A 186 23.17 -5.30 -8.29
CA GLN A 186 22.62 -5.10 -6.94
C GLN A 186 21.18 -4.55 -6.97
N LYS A 187 20.83 -3.70 -7.93
CA LYS A 187 19.44 -3.22 -8.12
C LYS A 187 18.45 -4.36 -8.46
N LEU A 188 18.95 -5.44 -9.04
CA LEU A 188 18.17 -6.60 -9.47
C LEU A 188 18.16 -7.74 -8.46
N LEU A 189 18.61 -7.51 -7.23
CA LEU A 189 18.59 -8.50 -6.16
C LEU A 189 17.51 -8.18 -5.12
N GLN A 190 16.86 -9.22 -4.64
CA GLN A 190 15.98 -9.18 -3.48
C GLN A 190 16.80 -9.16 -2.19
N ILE A 191 16.14 -8.90 -1.05
CA ILE A 191 16.79 -8.88 0.29
C ILE A 191 17.53 -10.19 0.60
N ASP A 192 17.01 -11.33 0.14
CA ASP A 192 17.62 -12.65 0.34
C ASP A 192 18.73 -12.99 -0.68
N GLY A 193 19.07 -12.05 -1.56
CA GLY A 193 20.07 -12.22 -2.61
C GLY A 193 19.57 -12.98 -3.84
N SER A 194 18.29 -13.37 -3.91
CA SER A 194 17.70 -13.96 -5.11
C SER A 194 17.44 -12.90 -6.20
N PRO A 195 17.46 -13.26 -7.49
CA PRO A 195 17.20 -12.30 -8.56
C PRO A 195 15.74 -11.83 -8.57
N LEU A 196 15.55 -10.58 -8.99
CA LEU A 196 14.25 -9.94 -9.13
C LEU A 196 13.58 -10.35 -10.45
N GLY A 197 12.37 -10.89 -10.37
CA GLY A 197 11.57 -11.27 -11.55
C GLY A 197 11.18 -10.06 -12.42
N TYR A 198 10.81 -10.32 -13.67
CA TYR A 198 10.52 -9.26 -14.66
C TYR A 198 9.41 -8.30 -14.23
N ASN A 199 8.35 -8.81 -13.61
CA ASN A 199 7.21 -8.02 -13.12
C ASN A 199 7.32 -7.67 -11.64
N GLN A 200 8.54 -7.70 -11.09
CA GLN A 200 8.79 -7.41 -9.69
C GLN A 200 9.61 -6.14 -9.52
N ILE A 201 9.32 -5.42 -8.44
CA ILE A 201 10.07 -4.24 -8.01
C ILE A 201 10.35 -4.31 -6.52
N ILE A 202 11.32 -3.54 -6.04
CA ILE A 202 11.55 -3.34 -4.61
C ILE A 202 10.74 -2.12 -4.16
N CYS A 203 9.88 -2.30 -3.16
CA CYS A 203 9.13 -1.20 -2.56
C CYS A 203 10.10 -0.16 -1.96
N PRO A 204 10.03 1.13 -2.34
CA PRO A 204 10.91 2.15 -1.79
C PRO A 204 10.80 2.30 -0.26
N TYR A 205 9.60 2.06 0.28
CA TYR A 205 9.30 2.23 1.70
C TYR A 205 9.69 1.00 2.53
N THR A 206 9.11 -0.17 2.24
CA THR A 206 9.35 -1.38 3.05
C THR A 206 10.61 -2.13 2.66
N ARG A 207 11.19 -1.84 1.49
CA ARG A 207 12.30 -2.57 0.86
C ARG A 207 11.97 -4.01 0.46
N GLU A 208 10.72 -4.42 0.56
CA GLU A 208 10.27 -5.76 0.18
C GLU A 208 9.87 -5.84 -1.29
N THR A 209 9.86 -7.05 -1.83
CA THR A 209 9.52 -7.32 -3.22
C THR A 209 8.01 -7.22 -3.45
N LEU A 210 7.61 -6.37 -4.39
CA LEU A 210 6.25 -6.24 -4.89
C LEU A 210 6.10 -6.99 -6.21
N ASN A 211 4.92 -7.56 -6.43
CA ASN A 211 4.48 -8.02 -7.73
C ASN A 211 3.62 -6.92 -8.38
N VAL A 212 3.96 -6.56 -9.62
CA VAL A 212 3.27 -5.52 -10.38
C VAL A 212 2.35 -6.18 -11.39
N ASP A 213 1.04 -5.96 -11.23
CA ASP A 213 0.01 -6.34 -12.18
C ASP A 213 -0.81 -5.10 -12.56
N PHE A 214 -0.85 -4.78 -13.86
CA PHE A 214 -1.54 -3.61 -14.41
C PHE A 214 -2.93 -3.94 -14.96
N SER A 215 -3.59 -5.00 -14.46
CA SER A 215 -4.93 -5.37 -14.89
C SER A 215 -5.90 -4.16 -14.88
N PRO A 216 -6.57 -3.82 -15.99
CA PRO A 216 -7.52 -2.69 -16.06
C PRO A 216 -8.67 -2.80 -15.05
N GLN A 217 -9.11 -4.03 -14.77
CA GLN A 217 -10.16 -4.31 -13.78
C GLN A 217 -9.70 -3.98 -12.34
N ALA A 218 -8.39 -4.04 -12.08
CA ALA A 218 -7.85 -3.62 -10.79
C ALA A 218 -7.92 -2.09 -10.65
N GLN A 219 -7.76 -1.33 -11.74
CA GLN A 219 -7.69 0.13 -11.69
C GLN A 219 -9.04 0.80 -11.40
N GLU A 220 -10.14 0.31 -11.96
CA GLU A 220 -11.50 0.82 -11.65
C GLU A 220 -11.82 0.62 -10.16
N LYS A 221 -11.53 -0.57 -9.63
CA LYS A 221 -11.73 -0.90 -8.20
C LYS A 221 -10.88 -0.05 -7.26
N VAL A 222 -9.70 0.39 -7.70
CA VAL A 222 -8.82 1.23 -6.86
C VAL A 222 -9.46 2.60 -6.63
N ASN A 223 -10.08 3.19 -7.66
CA ASN A 223 -10.72 4.50 -7.52
C ASN A 223 -11.89 4.43 -6.55
N ASP A 224 -12.77 3.43 -6.69
CA ASP A 224 -13.87 3.23 -5.75
C ASP A 224 -13.37 3.01 -4.31
N PHE A 225 -12.27 2.27 -4.15
CA PHE A 225 -11.66 2.04 -2.85
C PHE A 225 -11.11 3.33 -2.23
N ILE A 226 -10.41 4.15 -3.02
CA ILE A 226 -9.92 5.47 -2.59
C ILE A 226 -11.11 6.36 -2.23
N ASP A 227 -12.16 6.41 -3.04
CA ASP A 227 -13.34 7.22 -2.79
C ASP A 227 -14.01 6.82 -1.46
N VAL A 228 -14.18 5.52 -1.20
CA VAL A 228 -14.69 5.04 0.09
C VAL A 228 -13.79 5.48 1.24
N PHE A 229 -12.46 5.32 1.10
CA PHE A 229 -11.50 5.75 2.12
C PHE A 229 -11.55 7.26 2.39
N ILE A 230 -11.57 8.08 1.34
CA ILE A 230 -11.67 9.54 1.43
C ILE A 230 -12.98 9.92 2.09
N GLY A 231 -14.08 9.26 1.71
CA GLY A 231 -15.39 9.48 2.31
C GLY A 231 -15.42 9.21 3.81
N LEU A 232 -14.86 8.07 4.25
CA LEU A 232 -14.71 7.76 5.67
C LEU A 232 -13.82 8.79 6.39
N SER A 233 -12.72 9.21 5.76
CA SER A 233 -11.80 10.21 6.30
C SER A 233 -12.48 11.58 6.52
N ILE A 234 -13.35 12.00 5.60
CA ILE A 234 -14.14 13.22 5.71
C ILE A 234 -15.13 13.11 6.88
N LEU A 235 -15.85 11.98 7.01
CA LEU A 235 -16.79 11.76 8.11
C LEU A 235 -16.11 11.75 9.49
N ALA A 236 -14.86 11.33 9.56
CA ALA A 236 -14.06 11.34 10.80
C ALA A 236 -13.35 12.68 11.06
N GLY A 237 -13.42 13.63 10.13
CA GLY A 237 -12.72 14.92 10.23
C GLY A 237 -11.20 14.77 10.30
N VAL A 238 -10.63 13.87 9.49
CA VAL A 238 -9.17 13.66 9.42
C VAL A 238 -8.51 14.90 8.81
N ALA A 239 -7.54 15.47 9.52
CA ALA A 239 -6.67 16.53 9.01
C ALA A 239 -5.34 15.92 8.56
N ASP A 240 -5.19 15.72 7.26
CA ASP A 240 -4.00 15.14 6.63
C ASP A 240 -3.64 15.86 5.32
N SER A 241 -2.40 16.32 5.21
CA SER A 241 -1.95 17.12 4.07
C SER A 241 -1.97 16.38 2.74
N SER A 242 -1.88 15.04 2.74
CA SER A 242 -1.98 14.26 1.51
C SER A 242 -3.42 14.20 1.00
N ILE A 243 -4.38 14.07 1.92
CA ILE A 243 -5.81 14.09 1.61
C ILE A 243 -6.20 15.49 1.13
N ASP A 244 -5.75 16.53 1.82
CA ASP A 244 -6.03 17.92 1.44
C ASP A 244 -5.46 18.27 0.06
N SER A 245 -4.21 17.87 -0.21
CA SER A 245 -3.57 18.08 -1.52
C SER A 245 -4.27 17.29 -2.63
N PHE A 246 -4.63 16.04 -2.35
CA PHE A 246 -5.39 15.21 -3.28
C PHE A 246 -6.76 15.82 -3.59
N LEU A 247 -7.52 16.26 -2.58
CA LEU A 247 -8.81 16.91 -2.80
C LEU A 247 -8.67 18.23 -3.56
N ALA A 248 -7.61 18.99 -3.32
CA ALA A 248 -7.35 20.25 -4.03
C ALA A 248 -7.02 20.06 -5.52
N SER A 249 -6.52 18.88 -5.93
CA SER A 249 -6.27 18.57 -7.34
C SER A 249 -7.52 18.12 -8.11
N LYS A 250 -8.61 17.83 -7.41
CA LYS A 250 -9.84 17.25 -7.98
C LYS A 250 -10.83 18.33 -8.44
N PRO A 251 -11.71 18.01 -9.41
CA PRO A 251 -12.78 18.92 -9.80
C PRO A 251 -13.79 19.13 -8.65
N GLU A 252 -14.51 20.25 -8.67
CA GLU A 252 -15.49 20.60 -7.63
C GLU A 252 -16.60 19.54 -7.44
N THR A 253 -16.88 18.74 -8.47
CA THR A 253 -17.90 17.67 -8.44
C THR A 253 -17.43 16.41 -7.73
N TYR A 254 -16.12 16.25 -7.48
CA TYR A 254 -15.54 15.03 -6.93
C TYR A 254 -16.07 14.69 -5.54
N LEU A 255 -16.21 15.68 -4.65
CA LEU A 255 -16.65 15.44 -3.28
C LEU A 255 -18.09 14.91 -3.19
N PRO A 256 -19.08 15.45 -3.93
CA PRO A 256 -20.38 14.82 -4.10
C PRO A 256 -20.31 13.36 -4.58
N ASP A 257 -19.48 13.07 -5.57
CA ASP A 257 -19.34 11.71 -6.15
C ASP A 257 -18.78 10.74 -5.10
N VAL A 258 -17.73 11.14 -4.38
CA VAL A 258 -17.14 10.38 -3.26
C VAL A 258 -18.19 10.04 -2.20
N MET A 259 -19.01 11.02 -1.79
CA MET A 259 -20.07 10.78 -0.80
C MET A 259 -21.12 9.79 -1.33
N GLN A 260 -21.43 9.85 -2.63
CA GLN A 260 -22.36 8.92 -3.25
C GLN A 260 -21.78 7.50 -3.33
N THR A 261 -20.49 7.37 -3.68
CA THR A 261 -19.76 6.10 -3.70
C THR A 261 -19.72 5.48 -2.31
N LEU A 262 -19.38 6.25 -1.28
CA LEU A 262 -19.44 5.80 0.11
C LEU A 262 -20.84 5.32 0.49
N LEU A 263 -21.88 6.08 0.16
CA LEU A 263 -23.26 5.69 0.49
C LEU A 263 -23.66 4.38 -0.19
N ASN A 264 -23.23 4.15 -1.44
CA ASN A 264 -23.47 2.90 -2.14
C ASN A 264 -22.73 1.74 -1.47
N TYR A 265 -21.45 1.95 -1.14
CA TYR A 265 -20.63 0.95 -0.43
C TYR A 265 -21.24 0.54 0.91
N LEU A 266 -21.65 1.50 1.74
CA LEU A 266 -22.25 1.20 3.06
C LEU A 266 -23.60 0.46 2.95
N ARG A 267 -24.29 0.54 1.80
CA ARG A 267 -25.56 -0.16 1.56
C ARG A 267 -25.38 -1.55 0.95
N ARG A 268 -24.40 -1.69 0.04
CA ARG A 268 -24.17 -2.87 -0.79
C ARG A 268 -22.66 -3.04 -1.07
N PRO A 269 -21.86 -3.41 -0.06
CA PRO A 269 -20.42 -3.56 -0.23
C PRO A 269 -20.06 -4.61 -1.30
N GLU A 270 -20.90 -5.62 -1.48
CA GLU A 270 -20.72 -6.70 -2.46
C GLU A 270 -20.69 -6.22 -3.92
N GLU A 271 -21.31 -5.08 -4.24
CA GLU A 271 -21.33 -4.53 -5.61
C GLU A 271 -19.93 -4.05 -6.06
N PHE A 272 -19.04 -3.76 -5.11
CA PHE A 272 -17.69 -3.25 -5.36
C PHE A 272 -16.68 -4.35 -5.69
N ASN A 273 -17.00 -5.62 -5.40
CA ASN A 273 -16.13 -6.77 -5.65
C ASN A 273 -14.70 -6.59 -5.09
N PHE A 274 -14.59 -6.00 -3.90
CA PHE A 274 -13.33 -5.91 -3.17
C PHE A 274 -12.88 -7.30 -2.70
N THR A 275 -11.58 -7.48 -2.52
CA THR A 275 -11.05 -8.70 -1.90
C THR A 275 -11.37 -8.71 -0.40
N GLU A 276 -11.32 -9.89 0.22
CA GLU A 276 -11.54 -10.01 1.67
C GLU A 276 -10.58 -9.11 2.48
N GLU A 277 -9.31 -9.01 2.08
CA GLU A 277 -8.33 -8.12 2.70
C GLU A 277 -8.74 -6.64 2.57
N GLN A 278 -9.28 -6.25 1.41
CA GLN A 278 -9.80 -4.91 1.14
C GLN A 278 -11.00 -4.55 2.00
N GLU A 279 -11.95 -5.47 2.10
CA GLU A 279 -13.14 -5.28 2.94
C GLU A 279 -12.76 -5.21 4.42
N GLN A 280 -11.93 -6.12 4.91
CA GLN A 280 -11.47 -6.12 6.30
C GLN A 280 -10.73 -4.84 6.67
N PHE A 281 -9.92 -4.30 5.76
CA PHE A 281 -9.26 -3.01 5.97
C PHE A 281 -10.26 -1.87 6.12
N LEU A 282 -11.20 -1.73 5.16
CA LEU A 282 -12.22 -0.68 5.21
C LEU A 282 -13.12 -0.80 6.44
N GLN A 283 -13.49 -2.02 6.82
CA GLN A 283 -14.27 -2.29 8.04
C GLN A 283 -13.51 -1.83 9.29
N LYS A 284 -12.23 -2.20 9.40
CA LYS A 284 -11.36 -1.88 10.54
C LYS A 284 -11.19 -0.38 10.76
N ILE A 285 -11.13 0.41 9.68
CA ILE A 285 -10.93 1.87 9.75
C ILE A 285 -12.25 2.66 9.91
N GLY A 286 -13.37 1.99 10.20
CA GLY A 286 -14.65 2.62 10.51
C GLY A 286 -15.78 2.35 9.53
N GLY A 287 -15.54 1.58 8.46
CA GLY A 287 -16.59 1.19 7.51
C GLY A 287 -17.72 0.37 8.13
N GLU A 288 -17.41 -0.51 9.09
CA GLU A 288 -18.42 -1.28 9.82
C GLU A 288 -19.30 -0.36 10.68
N GLU A 289 -18.68 0.56 11.40
CA GLU A 289 -19.37 1.51 12.27
C GLU A 289 -20.24 2.48 11.45
N ALA A 290 -19.72 3.00 10.34
CA ALA A 290 -20.48 3.83 9.41
C ALA A 290 -21.71 3.09 8.86
N SER A 291 -21.56 1.81 8.49
CA SER A 291 -22.66 0.96 8.01
C SER A 291 -23.71 0.74 9.09
N ARG A 292 -23.28 0.52 10.34
CA ARG A 292 -24.17 0.36 11.50
C ARG A 292 -24.99 1.62 11.76
N GLN A 293 -24.34 2.79 11.81
CA GLN A 293 -25.02 4.08 12.00
C GLN A 293 -25.96 4.40 10.84
N LEU A 294 -25.55 4.13 9.59
CA LEU A 294 -26.40 4.31 8.41
C LEU A 294 -27.67 3.44 8.52
N ARG A 295 -27.53 2.15 8.82
CA ARG A 295 -28.65 1.22 9.02
C ARG A 295 -29.59 1.72 10.11
N PHE A 296 -29.05 2.23 11.22
CA PHE A 296 -29.85 2.81 12.28
C PHE A 296 -30.69 3.99 11.78
N HIS A 297 -30.08 4.96 11.09
CA HIS A 297 -30.78 6.15 10.61
C HIS A 297 -31.77 5.88 9.46
N GLU A 298 -31.45 4.96 8.54
CA GLU A 298 -32.28 4.64 7.38
C GLU A 298 -33.43 3.69 7.69
N LYS A 299 -33.19 2.67 8.53
CA LYS A 299 -34.13 1.56 8.71
C LYS A 299 -34.70 1.50 10.12
N LEU A 300 -33.86 1.53 11.14
CA LEU A 300 -34.31 1.24 12.51
C LEU A 300 -35.03 2.43 13.16
N ASN A 301 -34.46 3.63 13.06
CA ASN A 301 -35.02 4.81 13.69
C ASN A 301 -36.39 5.17 13.12
N PRO A 302 -36.63 5.21 11.79
CA PRO A 302 -37.98 5.41 11.26
C PRO A 302 -38.97 4.32 11.70
N ALA A 303 -38.52 3.06 11.82
CA ALA A 303 -39.38 1.95 12.20
C ALA A 303 -39.80 1.98 13.68
N TYR A 304 -38.93 2.43 14.58
CA TYR A 304 -39.13 2.25 16.03
C TYR A 304 -39.18 3.53 16.85
N LYS A 305 -38.87 4.71 16.28
CA LYS A 305 -38.87 5.98 17.01
C LYS A 305 -40.18 6.29 17.73
N HIS A 306 -41.32 5.88 17.17
CA HIS A 306 -42.63 6.09 17.79
C HIS A 306 -42.86 5.27 19.08
N LEU A 307 -42.03 4.25 19.32
CA LEU A 307 -42.03 3.42 20.53
C LEU A 307 -40.96 3.86 21.54
N TRP A 308 -40.17 4.89 21.23
CA TRP A 308 -39.09 5.40 22.07
C TRP A 308 -39.34 6.85 22.46
N ILE A 309 -39.64 7.08 23.74
CA ILE A 309 -39.93 8.39 24.31
C ILE A 309 -38.69 8.89 25.05
N GLU A 310 -38.08 9.98 24.58
CA GLU A 310 -36.79 10.49 25.07
C GLU A 310 -36.80 10.92 26.56
N ASN A 311 -37.97 11.12 27.16
CA ASN A 311 -38.13 11.50 28.57
C ASN A 311 -38.42 10.30 29.49
N GLU A 312 -38.64 9.10 28.92
CA GLU A 312 -38.85 7.87 29.69
C GLU A 312 -37.50 7.25 30.08
N THR A 313 -37.54 6.43 31.13
CA THR A 313 -36.37 5.65 31.55
C THR A 313 -35.98 4.64 30.47
N LEU A 314 -34.72 4.15 30.53
CA LEU A 314 -34.26 3.09 29.65
C LEU A 314 -35.16 1.85 29.74
N GLU A 315 -35.56 1.50 30.97
CA GLU A 315 -36.41 0.36 31.27
C GLU A 315 -37.77 0.46 30.57
N GLU A 316 -38.47 1.58 30.75
CA GLU A 316 -39.78 1.84 30.12
C GLU A 316 -39.70 1.77 28.58
N ASN A 317 -38.68 2.40 27.99
CA ASN A 317 -38.47 2.38 26.55
C ASN A 317 -38.19 0.98 25.99
N VAL A 318 -37.42 0.18 26.73
CA VAL A 318 -37.15 -1.22 26.37
C VAL A 318 -38.43 -2.06 26.47
N LEU A 319 -39.19 -1.91 27.55
CA LEU A 319 -40.45 -2.60 27.74
C LEU A 319 -41.45 -2.24 26.63
N ASN A 320 -41.55 -0.98 26.22
CA ASN A 320 -42.40 -0.55 25.11
C ASN A 320 -42.08 -1.31 23.81
N LEU A 321 -40.80 -1.49 23.50
CA LEU A 321 -40.36 -2.22 22.31
C LEU A 321 -40.61 -3.73 22.39
N LEU A 322 -40.35 -4.35 23.55
CA LEU A 322 -40.55 -5.77 23.76
C LEU A 322 -42.05 -6.14 23.82
N ILE A 323 -42.86 -5.32 24.49
CA ILE A 323 -44.32 -5.47 24.55
C ILE A 323 -44.93 -5.27 23.15
N ASP A 324 -44.44 -4.31 22.36
CA ASP A 324 -44.86 -4.17 20.97
C ASP A 324 -44.50 -5.41 20.12
N TYR A 325 -43.35 -6.03 20.37
CA TYR A 325 -42.97 -7.28 19.70
C TYR A 325 -43.87 -8.45 20.10
N SER A 326 -44.11 -8.64 21.40
CA SER A 326 -44.91 -9.75 21.91
C SER A 326 -46.43 -9.53 21.77
N LYS A 327 -46.85 -8.28 21.53
CA LYS A 327 -48.25 -7.83 21.55
C LYS A 327 -48.96 -8.16 22.86
N ARG A 328 -48.22 -8.19 23.99
CA ARG A 328 -48.74 -8.50 25.34
C ARG A 328 -49.85 -7.53 25.77
N ASN A 329 -49.86 -6.31 25.24
CA ASN A 329 -50.89 -5.29 25.47
C ASN A 329 -52.19 -5.47 24.67
N TRP A 330 -52.31 -6.49 23.81
CA TRP A 330 -53.55 -6.78 23.08
C TRP A 330 -54.45 -7.70 23.90
N CYS A 331 -55.77 -7.46 23.85
CA CYS A 331 -56.77 -8.30 24.55
C CYS A 331 -56.62 -9.80 24.24
N ILE A 332 -56.14 -10.12 23.03
CA ILE A 332 -55.72 -11.47 22.63
C ILE A 332 -54.43 -11.31 21.80
N PRO A 333 -53.24 -11.61 22.34
CA PRO A 333 -51.96 -11.43 21.64
C PRO A 333 -51.90 -12.14 20.27
N ALA A 334 -52.51 -13.33 20.17
CA ALA A 334 -52.63 -14.08 18.92
C ALA A 334 -53.38 -13.31 17.81
N ILE A 335 -54.36 -12.47 18.15
CA ILE A 335 -55.08 -11.63 17.18
C ILE A 335 -54.21 -10.48 16.70
N GLY A 336 -53.40 -9.87 17.57
CA GLY A 336 -52.45 -8.83 17.17
C GLY A 336 -51.34 -9.34 16.26
N LEU A 337 -50.87 -10.56 16.50
CA LEU A 337 -49.91 -11.24 15.63
C LEU A 337 -50.54 -11.65 14.30
N PHE A 338 -51.81 -12.05 14.30
CA PHE A 338 -52.55 -12.38 13.09
C PHE A 338 -52.74 -11.15 12.18
N PHE A 339 -53.20 -10.02 12.71
CA PHE A 339 -53.40 -8.79 11.91
C PHE A 339 -52.10 -8.16 11.43
N THR A 340 -50.99 -8.41 12.12
CA THR A 340 -49.66 -7.97 11.67
C THR A 340 -48.99 -8.97 10.73
N GLY A 341 -49.61 -10.10 10.39
CA GLY A 341 -49.06 -11.10 9.48
C GLY A 341 -47.92 -11.95 10.07
N HIS A 342 -47.84 -12.05 11.40
CA HIS A 342 -46.76 -12.70 12.13
C HIS A 342 -47.27 -13.82 13.07
N TRP A 343 -48.20 -14.64 12.57
CA TRP A 343 -48.89 -15.70 13.36
C TRP A 343 -47.99 -16.84 13.85
N ASN A 344 -46.70 -16.85 13.47
CA ASN A 344 -45.74 -17.90 13.85
C ASN A 344 -44.38 -17.29 14.28
N ARG A 345 -44.41 -16.37 15.25
CA ARG A 345 -43.19 -15.90 15.91
C ARG A 345 -42.77 -16.94 16.95
N HIS A 346 -41.60 -17.54 16.77
CA HIS A 346 -41.12 -18.60 17.65
C HIS A 346 -40.43 -18.10 18.93
N HIS A 347 -40.21 -16.79 19.05
CA HIS A 347 -39.50 -16.19 20.19
C HIS A 347 -40.44 -15.58 21.25
N HIS A 348 -41.75 -15.87 21.21
CA HIS A 348 -42.70 -15.25 22.15
C HIS A 348 -42.37 -15.58 23.61
N ASP A 349 -42.11 -16.84 23.90
CA ASP A 349 -41.92 -17.29 25.28
C ASP A 349 -40.68 -16.65 25.91
N ILE A 350 -39.56 -16.63 25.18
CA ILE A 350 -38.31 -16.01 25.66
C ILE A 350 -38.42 -14.49 25.78
N VAL A 351 -39.21 -13.83 24.93
CA VAL A 351 -39.44 -12.38 25.03
C VAL A 351 -40.35 -12.05 26.21
N ASN A 352 -41.38 -12.85 26.47
CA ASN A 352 -42.25 -12.67 27.63
C ASN A 352 -41.48 -12.88 28.94
N GLU A 353 -40.63 -13.92 28.99
CA GLU A 353 -39.71 -14.15 30.12
C GLU A 353 -38.80 -12.94 30.36
N ALA A 354 -38.23 -12.37 29.28
CA ALA A 354 -37.40 -11.17 29.37
C ALA A 354 -38.18 -9.94 29.87
N ILE A 355 -39.42 -9.75 29.43
CA ILE A 355 -40.28 -8.67 29.90
C ILE A 355 -40.53 -8.82 31.40
N GLU A 356 -40.92 -10.01 31.86
CA GLU A 356 -41.19 -10.28 33.28
C GLU A 356 -39.93 -10.08 34.13
N THR A 357 -38.77 -10.55 33.65
CA THR A 357 -37.49 -10.38 34.35
C THR A 357 -37.10 -8.90 34.51
N ILE A 358 -37.39 -8.07 33.49
CA ILE A 358 -37.17 -6.62 33.56
C ILE A 358 -38.15 -5.97 34.55
N GLU A 359 -39.45 -6.33 34.49
CA GLU A 359 -40.48 -5.84 35.41
C GLU A 359 -40.19 -6.18 36.88
N GLU A 360 -39.46 -7.29 37.14
CA GLU A 360 -38.99 -7.70 38.46
C GLU A 360 -37.75 -6.91 38.96
N GLY A 361 -37.22 -5.99 38.14
CA GLY A 361 -36.11 -5.11 38.49
C GLY A 361 -34.72 -5.64 38.15
N ALA A 362 -34.61 -6.63 37.25
CA ALA A 362 -33.32 -7.09 36.77
C ALA A 362 -32.59 -6.04 35.92
N MET A 363 -31.27 -6.20 35.78
CA MET A 363 -30.45 -5.30 34.97
C MET A 363 -30.81 -5.45 33.48
N VAL A 364 -31.47 -4.43 32.92
CA VAL A 364 -31.97 -4.41 31.53
C VAL A 364 -30.97 -4.94 30.52
N MET A 365 -29.73 -4.44 30.52
CA MET A 365 -28.73 -4.84 29.52
C MET A 365 -28.36 -6.33 29.59
N GLN A 366 -28.26 -6.90 30.80
CA GLN A 366 -28.00 -8.32 30.98
C GLN A 366 -29.15 -9.17 30.44
N VAL A 367 -30.40 -8.76 30.74
CA VAL A 367 -31.59 -9.46 30.22
C VAL A 367 -31.65 -9.42 28.69
N LEU A 368 -31.27 -8.29 28.08
CA LEU A 368 -31.25 -8.16 26.61
C LEU A 368 -30.13 -8.99 25.96
N GLU A 369 -29.00 -9.16 26.62
CA GLU A 369 -27.93 -10.06 26.18
C GLU A 369 -28.39 -11.52 26.24
N ASP A 370 -28.95 -11.95 27.37
CA ASP A 370 -29.50 -13.29 27.56
C ASP A 370 -30.61 -13.60 26.54
N LEU A 371 -31.50 -12.63 26.29
CA LEU A 371 -32.55 -12.74 25.28
C LEU A 371 -31.96 -12.91 23.88
N ALA A 372 -30.93 -12.15 23.52
CA ALA A 372 -30.26 -12.27 22.23
C ALA A 372 -29.58 -13.64 22.06
N GLU A 373 -28.95 -14.17 23.12
CA GLU A 373 -28.34 -15.50 23.10
C GLU A 373 -29.39 -16.61 22.97
N LYS A 374 -30.45 -16.57 23.78
CA LYS A 374 -31.58 -17.50 23.68
C LYS A 374 -32.21 -17.47 22.28
N ALA A 375 -32.35 -16.30 21.67
CA ALA A 375 -32.91 -16.16 20.33
C ALA A 375 -32.08 -16.88 19.26
N LYS A 376 -30.73 -16.86 19.38
CA LYS A 376 -29.79 -17.51 18.46
C LYS A 376 -29.87 -19.05 18.50
N LEU A 377 -30.31 -19.62 19.62
CA LEU A 377 -30.46 -21.08 19.77
C LEU A 377 -31.65 -21.65 18.98
N HIS A 378 -32.52 -20.80 18.46
CA HIS A 378 -33.69 -21.26 17.71
C HIS A 378 -33.29 -21.82 16.33
N PRO A 379 -33.81 -22.99 15.89
CA PRO A 379 -33.44 -23.62 14.62
C PRO A 379 -33.66 -22.75 13.38
N ASN A 380 -34.67 -21.87 13.43
CA ASN A 380 -35.01 -20.92 12.37
C ASN A 380 -34.57 -19.49 12.73
N PHE A 381 -33.43 -19.33 13.43
CA PHE A 381 -32.93 -18.02 13.80
C PHE A 381 -32.69 -17.15 12.55
N ASN A 382 -33.23 -15.93 12.59
CA ASN A 382 -33.01 -14.92 11.57
C ASN A 382 -32.30 -13.73 12.24
N SER A 383 -31.02 -13.54 11.90
CA SER A 383 -30.19 -12.44 12.39
C SER A 383 -30.75 -11.05 12.01
N GLU A 384 -31.53 -10.98 10.93
CA GLU A 384 -32.22 -9.77 10.49
C GLU A 384 -33.70 -9.71 10.90
N GLY A 385 -34.13 -10.63 11.77
CA GLY A 385 -35.51 -10.71 12.24
C GLY A 385 -35.98 -9.49 13.03
N SER A 386 -37.30 -9.34 13.15
CA SER A 386 -37.95 -8.21 13.82
C SER A 386 -37.54 -8.04 15.31
N LEU A 387 -37.19 -9.13 15.99
CA LEU A 387 -36.64 -9.10 17.34
C LEU A 387 -35.23 -8.52 17.35
N MET A 388 -34.34 -9.08 16.54
CA MET A 388 -32.94 -8.64 16.45
C MET A 388 -32.82 -7.16 16.09
N ARG A 389 -33.65 -6.67 15.17
CA ARG A 389 -33.72 -5.25 14.80
C ARG A 389 -34.12 -4.34 15.96
N ARG A 390 -35.03 -4.78 16.85
CA ARG A 390 -35.41 -4.02 18.05
C ARG A 390 -34.29 -4.04 19.09
N LEU A 391 -33.69 -5.20 19.33
CA LEU A 391 -32.54 -5.33 20.24
C LEU A 391 -31.38 -4.45 19.77
N GLU A 392 -31.13 -4.41 18.46
CA GLU A 392 -30.15 -3.52 17.87
C GLU A 392 -30.50 -2.04 18.08
N PHE A 393 -31.76 -1.65 17.78
CA PHE A 393 -32.23 -0.28 18.01
C PHE A 393 -32.04 0.17 19.48
N ILE A 394 -32.36 -0.71 20.43
CA ILE A 394 -32.16 -0.47 21.87
C ILE A 394 -30.68 -0.27 22.18
N ARG A 395 -29.81 -1.16 21.71
CA ARG A 395 -28.36 -1.07 21.93
C ARG A 395 -27.80 0.26 21.42
N VAL A 396 -28.16 0.66 20.19
CA VAL A 396 -27.69 1.93 19.62
C VAL A 396 -28.19 3.13 20.45
N LYS A 397 -29.45 3.13 20.86
CA LYS A 397 -30.00 4.19 21.72
C LYS A 397 -29.29 4.27 23.08
N PHE A 398 -28.97 3.12 23.67
CA PHE A 398 -28.23 3.03 24.92
C PHE A 398 -26.81 3.60 24.78
N ASP A 399 -26.08 3.23 23.72
CA ASP A 399 -24.73 3.75 23.46
C ASP A 399 -24.74 5.27 23.28
N ILE A 400 -25.69 5.81 22.52
CA ILE A 400 -25.86 7.27 22.33
C ILE A 400 -26.11 7.98 23.67
N GLN A 401 -26.94 7.39 24.54
CA GLN A 401 -27.21 7.98 25.86
C GLN A 401 -25.96 7.97 26.74
N LYS A 402 -25.23 6.84 26.76
CA LYS A 402 -23.98 6.68 27.50
C LYS A 402 -22.91 7.69 27.06
N GLU A 403 -22.76 7.92 25.76
CA GLU A 403 -21.83 8.93 25.24
C GLU A 403 -22.22 10.36 25.66
N LYS A 404 -23.51 10.70 25.65
CA LYS A 404 -23.99 12.00 26.13
C LYS A 404 -23.66 12.18 27.62
N ASP A 405 -23.91 11.15 28.42
CA ASP A 405 -23.65 11.20 29.86
C ASP A 405 -22.15 11.35 30.16
N MET A 406 -21.28 10.68 29.38
CA MET A 406 -19.82 10.82 29.47
C MET A 406 -19.33 12.23 29.12
N ARG A 407 -19.96 12.90 28.14
CA ARG A 407 -19.61 14.29 27.77
C ARG A 407 -20.04 15.30 28.83
N ILE A 408 -21.12 15.02 29.57
CA ILE A 408 -21.68 15.92 30.58
C ILE A 408 -20.95 15.75 31.94
N ASN A 409 -20.50 14.54 32.29
CA ASN A 409 -19.81 14.26 33.57
C ASN A 409 -18.52 13.43 33.37
N PRO A 410 -17.40 14.05 32.98
CA PRO A 410 -16.13 13.35 32.76
C PRO A 410 -15.47 12.77 34.03
N SER A 411 -15.96 13.09 35.22
CA SER A 411 -15.34 12.72 36.51
C SER A 411 -15.76 11.36 37.08
N LEU A 412 -16.60 10.58 36.39
CA LEU A 412 -17.13 9.30 36.91
C LEU A 412 -16.34 8.04 36.50
N THR A 413 -15.20 8.17 35.81
CA THR A 413 -14.50 7.01 35.20
C THR A 413 -13.00 6.90 35.48
N SER A 414 -12.46 7.49 36.56
CA SER A 414 -11.14 7.08 37.05
C SER A 414 -11.27 6.17 38.27
N PRO A 415 -10.92 4.86 38.20
CA PRO A 415 -10.48 4.18 39.40
C PRO A 415 -9.19 4.89 39.83
N ALA A 416 -9.25 5.58 40.97
CA ALA A 416 -8.08 6.21 41.56
C ALA A 416 -7.02 5.13 41.84
N VAL A 417 -6.10 4.93 40.91
CA VAL A 417 -4.84 4.23 41.18
C VAL A 417 -4.03 5.20 42.02
N ASN A 418 -4.12 5.05 43.34
CA ASN A 418 -3.21 5.67 44.29
C ASN A 418 -1.81 5.13 43.99
N PHE A 419 -1.07 5.83 43.14
CA PHE A 419 0.35 5.63 42.93
C PHE A 419 1.07 6.15 44.18
N VAL A 420 1.35 5.27 45.13
CA VAL A 420 2.33 5.53 46.19
C VAL A 420 3.71 5.46 45.53
N PRO A 421 4.50 6.54 45.50
CA PRO A 421 5.84 6.47 44.95
C PRO A 421 6.73 5.67 45.92
N GLN A 422 7.16 4.48 45.50
CA GLN A 422 8.24 3.77 46.16
C GLN A 422 9.54 4.57 45.97
N GLN A 423 10.10 5.06 47.07
CA GLN A 423 11.46 5.58 47.11
C GLN A 423 12.45 4.47 46.75
N PRO A 424 13.49 4.76 45.94
CA PRO A 424 14.54 3.79 45.66
C PRO A 424 15.38 3.55 46.93
N ALA A 425 15.52 2.28 47.28
CA ALA A 425 16.44 1.82 48.31
C ALA A 425 17.89 2.09 47.86
N THR A 426 18.57 2.96 48.60
CA THR A 426 20.02 3.08 48.57
C THR A 426 20.61 2.05 49.54
N ASP A 427 21.09 0.93 49.04
CA ASP A 427 21.98 0.06 49.80
C ASP A 427 23.41 0.19 49.28
N ASN A 428 24.19 0.90 50.09
CA ASN A 428 25.62 0.70 50.23
C ASN A 428 25.88 -0.74 50.71
N ALA A 429 26.83 -1.45 50.10
CA ALA A 429 27.97 -2.03 50.82
C ALA A 429 28.87 -2.87 49.91
N PHE A 430 30.13 -2.46 49.87
CA PHE A 430 31.31 -3.32 49.73
C PHE A 430 31.23 -4.58 50.60
N ASN A 431 31.64 -5.74 50.06
CA ASN A 431 32.74 -6.58 50.56
C ASN A 431 32.66 -8.02 50.04
N LEU A 432 33.55 -8.34 49.09
CA LEU A 432 34.49 -9.49 49.01
C LEU A 432 34.77 -9.88 47.56
#